data_AF-A0A966NMM3-F1
#
_entry.id   AF-A0A966NMM3-F1
#
_cell.length_a   1.000
_cell.length_b   1.000
_cell.length_c   1.000
_cell.angle_alpha   90.00
_cell.angle_beta   90.00
_cell.angle_gamma   90.00
#
_symmetry.space_group_name_H-M   'P 1'
#
loop_
_entity.id
_entity.type
_entity.pdbx_description
1 polymer ?
#
loop_
_entity_poly.entity_id
_entity_poly.type
_entity_poly.pdbx_seq_one_letter_code
_entity_poly.pdbx_strand_id
1 'polypeptide(L)' 'FGLAVAVFLDATVVRMLLVPATMELLGDRNWWLPRWLDRLLPKIDVEGTSYNDTSVVDDPDFELEIEDVLSDDATPRRN' A
#
# COMPACT_ATOMS: atom_id res chain seq x y z
N PHE A 1 43.66 8.53 6.25
CA PHE A 1 42.86 9.75 6.34
C PHE A 1 42.10 10.09 5.06
N GLY A 2 42.70 9.98 3.87
CA GLY A 2 42.01 10.30 2.59
C GLY A 2 40.69 9.53 2.35
N LEU A 3 40.63 8.25 2.74
CA LEU A 3 39.40 7.45 2.64
C LEU A 3 38.25 8.02 3.49
N ALA A 4 38.53 8.44 4.72
CA ALA A 4 37.50 9.02 5.61
C ALA A 4 36.92 10.33 5.04
N VAL A 5 37.77 11.18 4.45
CA VAL A 5 37.33 12.42 3.78
C VAL A 5 36.51 12.11 2.52
N ALA A 6 36.92 11.11 1.73
CA ALA A 6 36.17 10.69 0.54
C ALA A 6 34.77 10.19 0.90
N VAL A 7 34.65 9.33 1.92
CA VAL A 7 33.35 8.82 2.40
C VAL A 7 32.50 9.95 2.99
N PHE A 8 33.10 10.87 3.74
CA PHE A 8 32.39 12.03 4.29
C PHE A 8 31.82 12.93 3.19
N LEU A 9 32.60 13.21 2.15
CA LEU A 9 32.15 13.98 0.99
C LEU A 9 31.06 13.24 0.21
N ASP A 10 31.17 11.94 0.03
CA ASP A 10 30.14 11.14 -0.67
C ASP A 10 28.81 11.13 0.11
N ALA A 11 28.87 10.90 1.42
CA ALA A 11 27.68 10.87 2.26
C ALA A 11 26.97 12.23 2.37
N THR A 12 27.70 13.34 2.26
CA THR A 12 27.16 14.70 2.41
C THR A 12 26.98 15.39 1.06
N VAL A 13 28.08 15.80 0.43
CA VAL A 13 28.07 16.56 -0.83
C VAL A 13 27.44 15.75 -1.94
N VAL A 14 27.82 14.48 -2.10
CA VAL A 14 27.28 13.69 -3.23
C VAL A 14 25.79 13.44 -3.04
N ARG A 15 25.39 12.98 -1.85
CA ARG A 15 23.99 12.63 -1.55
C ARG A 15 23.04 13.82 -1.47
N MET A 16 23.49 14.96 -0.93
CA MET A 16 22.64 16.14 -0.72
C MET A 16 22.60 17.08 -1.93
N LEU A 17 23.62 17.08 -2.79
CA LEU A 17 23.71 18.00 -3.93
C LEU A 17 23.79 17.28 -5.27
N LEU A 18 24.75 16.37 -5.43
CA LEU A 18 24.97 15.72 -6.72
C LEU A 18 23.79 14.83 -7.13
N VAL A 19 23.26 14.02 -6.22
CA VAL A 19 22.09 13.17 -6.47
C VAL A 19 20.85 13.99 -6.86
N PRO A 20 20.39 14.98 -6.07
CA PRO A 20 19.22 15.77 -6.48
C PRO A 20 19.49 16.62 -7.72
N ALA A 21 20.68 17.23 -7.87
CA ALA A 21 21.00 18.03 -9.05
C ALA A 21 21.04 17.16 -10.32
N THR A 22 21.56 15.94 -10.25
CA THR A 22 21.55 15.03 -11.41
C THR A 22 20.16 14.51 -11.72
N MET A 23 19.33 14.23 -10.71
CA MET A 23 17.92 13.88 -10.90
C MET A 23 17.14 15.00 -11.57
N GLU A 24 17.36 16.26 -11.15
CA GLU A 24 16.76 17.45 -11.76
C GLU A 24 17.28 17.65 -13.21
N LEU A 25 18.59 17.51 -13.42
CA LEU A 25 19.24 17.82 -14.69
C LEU A 25 19.01 16.76 -15.77
N LEU A 26 18.91 15.48 -15.38
CA LEU A 26 18.51 14.40 -16.29
C LEU A 26 16.98 14.29 -16.40
N GLY A 27 16.22 14.78 -15.42
CA GLY A 27 14.76 14.84 -15.42
C GLY A 27 14.12 13.50 -15.78
N ASP A 28 13.19 13.53 -16.74
CA ASP A 28 12.46 12.34 -17.25
C ASP A 28 13.38 11.23 -17.78
N ARG A 29 14.61 11.58 -18.18
CA ARG A 29 15.60 10.60 -18.66
C ARG A 29 16.20 9.77 -17.53
N ASN A 30 16.20 10.28 -16.30
CA ASN A 30 16.61 9.51 -15.13
C ASN A 30 15.56 8.43 -14.74
N TRP A 31 14.29 8.68 -15.06
CA TRP A 31 13.20 7.70 -14.89
C TRP A 31 12.93 6.86 -16.14
N TRP A 32 13.72 6.99 -17.20
CA TRP A 32 13.52 6.18 -18.40
C TRP A 32 13.95 4.74 -18.12
N LEU A 33 12.96 3.87 -17.91
CA LEU A 33 13.18 2.44 -17.75
C LEU A 33 13.46 1.85 -19.14
N PRO A 34 14.70 1.36 -19.40
CA PRO A 34 15.03 0.84 -20.71
C PRO A 34 14.13 -0.35 -21.03
N ARG A 35 13.65 -0.44 -22.27
CA ARG A 35 12.72 -1.50 -22.72
C ARG A 35 13.22 -2.94 -22.49
N TRP A 36 14.54 -3.13 -22.31
CA TRP A 36 15.13 -4.41 -21.96
C TRP A 36 14.95 -4.77 -20.48
N LEU A 37 14.96 -3.77 -19.59
CA LEU A 37 14.74 -3.94 -18.16
C LEU A 37 13.26 -4.17 -17.86
N ASP A 38 12.37 -3.48 -18.58
CA ASP A 38 10.91 -3.70 -18.52
C ASP A 38 10.53 -5.15 -18.87
N ARG A 39 11.28 -5.78 -19.79
CA ARG A 39 11.09 -7.20 -20.14
C ARG A 39 11.65 -8.18 -19.11
N LEU A 40 12.61 -7.74 -18.30
CA LEU A 40 13.24 -8.56 -17.27
C LEU A 40 12.53 -8.42 -15.92
N LEU A 41 11.89 -7.27 -15.65
CA LEU A 41 11.14 -7.03 -14.43
C LEU A 41 9.90 -7.94 -14.39
N PRO A 42 9.81 -8.86 -13.41
CA PRO A 42 8.58 -9.59 -13.15
C PRO A 42 7.48 -8.59 -12.81
N LYS A 43 6.25 -8.86 -13.26
CA LYS A 43 5.09 -8.02 -12.91
C LYS A 43 4.88 -8.10 -11.39
N ILE A 44 5.30 -7.06 -10.69
CA ILE A 44 4.99 -6.88 -9.27
C ILE A 44 3.64 -6.17 -9.21
N ASP A 45 2.58 -6.93 -8.93
CA ASP A 45 1.32 -6.34 -8.50
C ASP A 45 1.55 -5.74 -7.11
N VAL A 46 1.67 -4.41 -7.07
CA VAL A 46 1.71 -3.63 -5.82
C VAL A 46 0.29 -3.45 -5.25
N GLU A 47 -0.71 -3.82 -6.03
CA GLU A 47 -2.08 -3.95 -5.59
C GLU A 47 -2.17 -5.25 -4.77
N GLY A 48 -2.09 -5.12 -3.44
CA GLY A 48 -2.38 -6.21 -2.52
C GLY A 48 -3.80 -6.69 -2.74
N THR A 49 -3.97 -7.67 -3.62
CA THR A 49 -5.28 -8.27 -3.90
C THR A 49 -5.92 -8.73 -2.59
N SER A 50 -7.11 -8.19 -2.34
CA SER A 50 -8.17 -8.77 -1.52
C SER A 50 -7.99 -8.79 0.00
N TYR A 51 -8.28 -7.64 0.62
CA TYR A 51 -9.05 -7.67 1.87
C TYR A 51 -10.31 -6.80 1.71
N ASN A 52 -11.15 -7.16 0.74
CA ASN A 52 -12.57 -6.82 0.81
C ASN A 52 -13.29 -8.08 1.26
N ASP A 53 -13.16 -8.38 2.55
CA ASP A 53 -14.10 -9.24 3.24
C ASP A 53 -15.40 -8.44 3.47
N THR A 54 -16.08 -8.12 2.37
CA THR A 54 -17.45 -7.61 2.39
C THR A 54 -18.45 -8.78 2.39
N SER A 55 -17.96 -10.02 2.32
CA SER A 55 -18.77 -11.23 2.53
C SER A 55 -19.33 -11.35 3.96
N VAL A 56 -18.74 -10.67 4.95
CA VAL A 56 -19.29 -10.63 6.33
C VAL A 56 -20.52 -9.71 6.45
N VAL A 57 -20.75 -8.79 5.49
CA VAL A 57 -21.84 -7.81 5.56
C VAL A 57 -23.13 -8.28 4.87
N ASP A 58 -23.04 -9.30 4.00
CA ASP A 58 -24.18 -9.88 3.28
C ASP A 58 -24.62 -11.25 3.86
N ASP A 59 -24.41 -11.50 5.16
CA ASP A 59 -24.85 -12.75 5.80
C ASP A 59 -26.34 -12.65 6.20
N PRO A 60 -27.27 -13.28 5.44
CA PRO A 60 -28.71 -13.17 5.70
C PRO A 60 -29.10 -13.84 7.02
N ASP A 61 -28.28 -14.74 7.57
CA ASP A 61 -28.56 -15.42 8.83
C ASP A 61 -28.37 -14.48 10.04
N PHE A 62 -27.57 -13.41 9.90
CA PHE A 62 -27.34 -12.43 10.96
C PHE A 62 -28.56 -11.54 11.22
N GLU A 63 -29.35 -11.20 10.19
CA GLU A 63 -30.61 -10.46 10.36
C GLU A 63 -31.72 -11.31 10.98
N LEU A 64 -31.76 -12.61 10.63
CA LEU A 64 -32.73 -13.55 11.18
C LEU A 64 -32.55 -13.76 12.70
N GLU A 65 -31.31 -13.72 13.20
CA GLU A 65 -31.01 -13.83 14.63
C GLU A 65 -31.52 -12.61 15.42
N ILE A 66 -31.47 -11.41 14.83
CA ILE A 66 -31.96 -10.17 15.46
C ILE A 66 -33.50 -10.13 15.51
N GLU A 67 -34.18 -10.60 14.45
CA GLU A 67 -35.65 -10.69 14.42
C GLU A 67 -36.17 -11.72 15.44
N ASP A 68 -35.50 -12.86 15.62
CA ASP A 68 -35.92 -13.90 16.56
C ASP A 68 -35.78 -13.42 18.02
N VAL A 69 -34.70 -12.70 18.34
CA VAL A 69 -34.48 -12.06 19.65
C VAL A 69 -35.51 -10.94 19.92
N LEU A 70 -35.89 -10.16 18.90
CA LEU A 70 -36.92 -9.13 19.04
C LEU A 70 -38.34 -9.69 19.11
N SER A 71 -38.58 -10.86 18.49
CA SER A 71 -39.90 -11.48 18.43
C SER A 71 -40.29 -12.21 19.74
N ASP A 72 -39.31 -12.60 20.57
CA ASP A 72 -39.54 -13.24 21.88
C ASP A 72 -40.14 -12.28 22.93
N ASP A 73 -39.93 -10.96 22.80
CA ASP A 73 -40.48 -9.95 23.74
C ASP A 73 -41.90 -9.46 23.36
N ALA A 74 -42.36 -9.76 22.15
CA ALA A 74 -43.60 -9.22 21.61
C ALA A 74 -44.75 -10.23 21.62
N THR A 75 -45.25 -10.68 22.79
CA THR A 75 -46.66 -11.10 23.07
C THR A 75 -46.83 -11.81 24.46
N PRO A 76 -48.05 -11.90 25.08
CA PRO A 76 -48.59 -10.85 25.96
C PRO A 76 -49.18 -11.42 27.28
N ARG A 77 -48.81 -10.92 28.48
CA ARG A 77 -49.56 -11.27 29.70
C ARG A 77 -50.77 -10.33 29.88
N ARG A 78 -51.84 -10.60 29.12
CA ARG A 78 -53.21 -10.15 29.44
C ARG A 78 -53.59 -10.72 30.81
N ASN A 79 -54.00 -9.85 31.74
CA ASN A 79 -54.66 -10.19 32.99
C ASN A 79 -56.17 -10.01 32.87
#